data_AF-A0A960R3G2-F1
#
_entry.id   AF-A0A960R3G2-F1
#
_cell.length_a   1.000
_cell.length_b   1.000
_cell.length_c   1.000
_cell.angle_alpha   90.00
_cell.angle_beta   90.00
_cell.angle_gamma   90.00
#
_symmetry.space_group_name_H-M   'P 1'
#
loop_
_entity.id
_entity.type
_entity.pdbx_description
1 polymer ?
#
loop_
_entity_poly.entity_id
_entity_poly.type
_entity_poly.pdbx_seq_one_letter_code
_entity_poly.pdbx_strand_id
1 'polypeptide(L)' 'KGPSLGTNYSLACPYTLLAHYGELAWAAQCGVDSNLVRLWVGMEPENELIGRLEDALERC' A
#
# COMPACT_ATOMS: atom_id res chain seq x y z
N LYS A 1 -9.30 -3.90 -10.70
CA LYS A 1 -10.01 -3.53 -9.45
C LYS A 1 -9.57 -2.11 -9.11
N GLY A 2 -10.50 -1.16 -9.09
CA GLY A 2 -10.17 0.27 -9.04
C GLY A 2 -9.41 0.68 -7.78
N PRO A 3 -8.72 1.84 -7.80
CA PRO A 3 -8.04 2.41 -6.65
C PRO A 3 -9.10 3.03 -5.73
N SER A 4 -9.97 2.19 -5.17
CA SER A 4 -11.20 2.56 -4.47
C SER A 4 -10.90 3.20 -3.11
N LEU A 5 -10.37 4.43 -3.16
CA LEU A 5 -10.37 5.36 -2.04
C LEU A 5 -11.82 5.59 -1.63
N GLY A 6 -12.13 5.56 -0.34
CA GLY A 6 -13.49 5.82 0.19
C GLY A 6 -14.22 4.62 0.78
N THR A 7 -13.54 3.53 1.12
CA THR A 7 -14.14 2.39 1.85
C THR A 7 -14.00 2.56 3.36
N ASN A 8 -14.98 2.00 4.10
CA ASN A 8 -14.95 1.97 5.56
C ASN A 8 -13.94 0.93 6.12
N TYR A 9 -13.35 0.13 5.25
CA TYR A 9 -12.32 -0.85 5.58
C TYR A 9 -11.00 -0.50 4.88
N SER A 10 -9.90 -0.95 5.49
CA SER A 10 -8.54 -0.68 5.08
C SER A 10 -8.13 -1.50 3.85
N LEU A 11 -7.35 -0.88 2.96
CA LEU A 11 -6.85 -1.49 1.72
C LEU A 11 -5.36 -1.19 1.55
N ALA A 12 -4.57 -2.22 1.28
CA ALA A 12 -3.16 -2.06 0.91
C ALA A 12 -2.94 -2.47 -0.55
N CYS A 13 -2.04 -1.79 -1.25
CA CYS A 13 -1.65 -2.20 -2.61
C CYS A 13 -0.19 -1.86 -2.93
N PRO A 14 0.50 -2.67 -3.76
CA PRO A 14 1.84 -2.35 -4.24
C PRO A 14 1.75 -1.22 -5.27
N TYR A 15 1.93 0.02 -4.81
CA TYR A 15 1.55 1.21 -5.56
C TYR A 15 2.34 1.35 -6.85
N THR A 16 3.67 1.29 -6.77
CA THR A 16 4.56 1.49 -7.92
C THR A 16 4.34 0.42 -8.97
N LEU A 17 4.15 -0.83 -8.56
CA LEU A 17 3.86 -1.93 -9.48
C LEU A 17 2.46 -1.84 -10.09
N LEU A 18 1.50 -1.19 -9.44
CA LEU A 18 0.15 -1.03 -10.02
C LEU A 18 0.04 0.21 -10.92
N ALA A 19 0.65 1.32 -10.54
CA ALA A 19 0.54 2.59 -11.24
C ALA A 19 1.62 2.78 -12.31
N HIS A 20 2.82 2.24 -12.10
CA HIS A 20 4.03 2.56 -12.86
C HIS A 20 4.81 1.33 -13.34
N TYR A 21 4.16 0.18 -13.50
CA TYR A 21 4.83 -1.06 -13.92
C TYR A 21 5.65 -0.91 -15.21
N GLY A 22 5.11 -0.16 -16.19
CA GLY A 22 5.79 0.08 -17.47
C GLY A 22 6.90 1.13 -17.42
N GLU A 23 7.02 1.87 -16.31
CA GLU A 23 7.88 3.05 -16.19
C GLU A 23 8.71 3.04 -14.89
N LEU A 24 9.04 1.85 -14.36
CA LEU A 24 9.77 1.70 -13.10
C LEU A 24 11.09 2.47 -13.05
N ALA A 25 11.83 2.52 -14.17
CA ALA A 25 13.09 3.26 -14.25
C ALA A 25 12.89 4.77 -14.12
N TRP A 26 11.77 5.30 -14.61
CA TRP A 26 11.40 6.70 -14.44
C TRP A 26 10.89 6.96 -13.01
N ALA A 27 10.01 6.09 -12.50
CA ALA A 27 9.50 6.19 -11.13
C ALA A 27 10.63 6.21 -10.09
N ALA A 28 11.67 5.38 -10.27
CA ALA A 28 12.86 5.38 -9.42
C ALA A 28 13.61 6.72 -9.44
N GLN A 29 13.71 7.39 -10.59
CA GLN A 29 14.32 8.73 -10.70
C GLN A 29 13.52 9.80 -9.96
N CYS A 30 12.20 9.61 -9.83
CA CYS A 30 11.33 10.45 -9.02
C CYS A 30 11.33 10.07 -7.53
N GLY A 31 12.16 9.11 -7.10
CA GLY A 31 12.25 8.66 -5.71
C GLY A 31 11.14 7.69 -5.30
N VAL A 32 10.43 7.10 -6.25
CA VAL A 32 9.35 6.14 -6.00
C VAL A 32 9.91 4.72 -6.11
N ASP A 33 10.05 4.05 -4.96
CA ASP A 33 10.58 2.68 -4.87
C ASP A 33 9.60 1.64 -5.44
N SER A 34 10.12 0.58 -6.09
CA SER A 34 9.28 -0.51 -6.62
C SER A 34 8.52 -1.28 -5.54
N ASN A 35 9.03 -1.30 -4.32
CA ASN A 35 8.43 -1.96 -3.14
C ASN A 35 7.49 -1.04 -2.37
N LEU A 36 7.22 0.18 -2.86
CA LEU A 36 6.32 1.11 -2.18
C LEU A 36 4.89 0.54 -2.11
N VAL A 37 4.41 0.34 -0.88
CA VAL A 37 3.04 -0.05 -0.59
C VAL A 37 2.24 1.20 -0.20
N ARG A 38 1.04 1.35 -0.76
CA ARG A 38 0.09 2.40 -0.37
C ARG A 38 -1.03 1.79 0.46
N LEU A 39 -1.28 2.38 1.63
CA LEU A 39 -2.37 2.01 2.52
C LEU A 39 -3.47 3.07 2.49
N TRP A 40 -4.70 2.64 2.31
CA TRP A 40 -5.90 3.39 2.66
C TRP A 40 -6.37 2.91 4.03
N VAL A 41 -6.41 3.80 5.01
CA VAL A 41 -6.86 3.49 6.38
C VAL A 41 -8.36 3.66 6.46
N GLY A 42 -9.06 2.59 6.83
CA GLY A 42 -10.50 2.54 7.06
C GLY A 42 -10.89 3.02 8.46
N MET A 43 -12.05 2.55 8.93
CA MET A 43 -12.59 2.89 10.26
C MET A 43 -12.49 1.72 11.26
N GLU A 44 -11.63 0.74 11.00
CA GLU A 44 -11.36 -0.32 11.97
C GLU A 44 -10.65 0.21 13.23
N PRO A 45 -10.76 -0.48 14.38
CA PRO A 45 -10.03 -0.10 15.59
C PRO A 45 -8.52 -0.03 15.34
N GLU A 46 -7.88 1.03 15.85
CA GLU A 46 -6.46 1.30 15.65
C GLU A 46 -5.57 0.11 16.06
N ASN A 47 -5.85 -0.51 17.21
CA ASN A 47 -5.10 -1.65 17.71
C ASN A 47 -5.21 -2.89 16.80
N GLU A 48 -6.35 -3.08 16.12
CA GLU A 48 -6.50 -4.17 15.16
C GLU A 48 -5.70 -3.91 13.88
N LEU A 49 -5.68 -2.67 13.40
CA LEU A 49 -4.92 -2.30 12.21
C LEU A 49 -3.42 -2.38 12.45
N ILE A 50 -2.94 -1.84 13.57
CA ILE A 50 -1.53 -1.90 13.95
C ILE A 50 -1.09 -3.36 14.11
N GLY A 51 -1.83 -4.18 14.88
CA GLY A 51 -1.47 -5.59 15.07
C GLY A 51 -1.41 -6.37 13.75
N ARG A 52 -2.32 -6.12 12.81
CA ARG A 52 -2.27 -6.74 11.47
C ARG A 52 -1.04 -6.31 10.66
N LEU A 53 -0.63 -5.04 10.76
CA LEU A 53 0.54 -4.52 10.06
C LEU A 53 1.83 -5.08 10.68
N GLU A 54 1.92 -5.14 12.01
CA GLU A 54 3.03 -5.76 12.73
C GLU A 54 3.19 -7.24 12.34
N ASP A 55 2.11 -8.02 12.43
CA ASP A 55 2.08 -9.44 12.02
C ASP A 55 2.54 -9.64 10.57
N ALA A 56 2.15 -8.72 9.67
CA ALA A 56 2.52 -8.79 8.26
C ALA A 56 4.00 -8.47 8.04
N LEU A 57 4.52 -7.44 8.73
CA LEU A 57 5.92 -7.02 8.63
C LEU A 57 6.88 -8.05 9.25
N GLU A 58 6.49 -8.75 10.31
CA GLU A 58 7.30 -9.82 10.91
C GLU A 58 7.39 -11.08 10.03
N ARG A 59 6.46 -11.26 9.08
CA ARG A 59 6.40 -12.41 8.17
C ARG A 59 7.07 -12.15 6.81
N CYS A 60 7.53 -10.93 6.57
CA CYS A 60 8.28 -10.55 5.37
C CYS A 60 9.77 -10.91 5.49
#